data_AF-A0A9E6NNY2-F1
#
_entry.id   AF-A0A9E6NNY2-F1
#
_cell.length_a   1.000
_cell.length_b   1.000
_cell.length_c   1.000
_cell.angle_alpha   90.00
_cell.angle_beta   90.00
_cell.angle_gamma   90.00
#
_symmetry.space_group_name_H-M   'P 1'
#
loop_
_entity.id
_entity.type
_entity.pdbx_description
1 polymer ?
#
loop_
_entity_poly.entity_id
_entity_poly.type
_entity_poly.pdbx_seq_one_letter_code
_entity_poly.pdbx_strand_id
1 'polypeptide(L)'
;MSERILSLASLTVLELSPPQMVEVAARAGYSHVGLRLEPATPEEHHFPLVADAELRRQTLQRLRDTGIRVLDVEILRLKPQTDVADFEKLLTVGAEFGATELLVAGNDPDEQRLTDNFAALCDLAAPYGLHPHLEFMPWTDARNLEQALRMVENADRENAAVLVDAFHFDRSASRLEDLAEVPVSRLRYAQLCDVAGPRPSDMAEILRQARNERRFPGEGDCDLLGLLRALPTNIPLSLEIPTVKLLEQGVSGLERAQMAIDRTRELLARL
;
A
#
# COMPACT_ATOMS: atom_id res chain seq x y z
N MET A 1 -5.41 -19.57 -16.70
CA MET A 1 -5.78 -18.44 -15.83
C MET A 1 -4.47 -17.97 -15.20
N SER A 2 -4.10 -16.69 -15.32
CA SER A 2 -2.89 -16.22 -14.63
C SER A 2 -3.13 -16.25 -13.12
N GLU A 3 -2.11 -16.62 -12.35
CA GLU A 3 -2.15 -16.56 -10.89
C GLU A 3 -2.33 -15.09 -10.44
N ARG A 4 -3.12 -14.86 -9.38
CA ARG A 4 -3.33 -13.52 -8.82
C ARG A 4 -1.99 -12.97 -8.32
N ILE A 5 -1.73 -11.69 -8.56
CA ILE A 5 -0.54 -11.02 -8.01
C ILE A 5 -0.67 -10.90 -6.50
N LEU A 6 0.30 -11.48 -5.80
CA LEU A 6 0.57 -11.23 -4.38
C LEU A 6 1.89 -10.48 -4.26
N SER A 7 1.82 -9.28 -3.66
CA SER A 7 2.95 -8.38 -3.41
C SER A 7 3.28 -8.35 -1.92
N LEU A 8 4.56 -8.34 -1.56
CA LEU A 8 5.00 -8.10 -0.19
C LEU A 8 5.07 -6.58 0.01
N ALA A 9 4.24 -6.02 0.89
CA ALA A 9 4.30 -4.58 1.20
C ALA A 9 5.52 -4.28 2.08
N SER A 10 6.12 -3.09 1.94
CA SER A 10 7.33 -2.73 2.69
C SER A 10 7.11 -2.76 4.19
N LEU A 11 5.95 -2.29 4.66
CA LEU A 11 5.63 -2.19 6.08
C LEU A 11 5.58 -3.57 6.79
N THR A 12 5.38 -4.65 6.03
CA THR A 12 5.44 -6.02 6.57
C THR A 12 6.85 -6.39 7.00
N VAL A 13 7.91 -5.89 6.34
CA VAL A 13 9.31 -6.26 6.60
C VAL A 13 10.23 -5.04 6.56
N LEU A 14 9.78 -3.93 7.12
CA LEU A 14 10.39 -2.61 6.94
C LEU A 14 11.83 -2.54 7.44
N GLU A 15 12.24 -3.45 8.33
CA GLU A 15 13.60 -3.57 8.82
C GLU A 15 14.61 -4.10 7.78
N LEU A 16 14.13 -4.64 6.66
CA LEU A 16 14.96 -5.20 5.61
C LEU A 16 15.31 -4.15 4.56
N SER A 17 16.58 -4.17 4.11
CA SER A 17 16.96 -3.36 2.95
C SER A 17 16.17 -3.79 1.71
N PRO A 18 15.95 -2.89 0.73
CA PRO A 18 15.21 -3.25 -0.48
C PRO A 18 15.73 -4.52 -1.20
N PRO A 19 17.05 -4.77 -1.35
CA PRO A 19 17.52 -6.05 -1.89
C PRO A 19 17.16 -7.26 -1.01
N GLN A 20 17.24 -7.13 0.33
CA GLN A 20 16.87 -8.22 1.24
C GLN A 20 15.37 -8.51 1.20
N MET A 21 14.54 -7.47 1.09
CA MET A 21 13.09 -7.60 0.92
C MET A 21 12.75 -8.37 -0.36
N VAL A 22 13.40 -8.06 -1.49
CA VAL A 22 13.21 -8.79 -2.75
C VAL A 22 13.60 -10.27 -2.63
N GLU A 23 14.71 -10.55 -1.95
CA GLU A 23 15.12 -11.93 -1.67
C GLU A 23 14.10 -12.68 -0.79
N VAL A 24 13.58 -12.02 0.25
CA VAL A 24 12.53 -12.57 1.12
C VAL A 24 11.24 -12.84 0.34
N ALA A 25 10.80 -11.89 -0.50
CA ALA A 25 9.62 -12.05 -1.35
C ALA A 25 9.75 -13.27 -2.27
N ALA A 26 10.90 -13.42 -2.94
CA ALA A 26 11.19 -14.57 -3.80
C ALA A 26 11.14 -15.89 -3.04
N ARG A 27 11.78 -15.95 -1.86
CA ARG A 27 11.85 -17.17 -1.06
C ARG A 27 10.50 -17.57 -0.44
N ALA A 28 9.66 -16.60 -0.08
CA ALA A 28 8.32 -16.86 0.44
C ALA A 28 7.29 -17.15 -0.66
N GLY A 29 7.64 -16.94 -1.94
CA GLY A 29 6.78 -17.24 -3.08
C GLY A 29 5.81 -16.12 -3.45
N TYR A 30 6.18 -14.86 -3.16
CA TYR A 30 5.53 -13.69 -3.73
C TYR A 30 5.93 -13.52 -5.20
N SER A 31 5.14 -12.75 -5.93
CA SER A 31 5.47 -12.36 -7.31
C SER A 31 5.95 -10.92 -7.41
N HIS A 32 5.55 -10.07 -6.46
CA HIS A 32 5.88 -8.65 -6.46
C HIS A 32 6.29 -8.15 -5.07
N VAL A 33 6.84 -6.94 -5.02
CA VAL A 33 7.10 -6.15 -3.81
C VAL A 33 6.54 -4.73 -3.95
N GLY A 34 6.20 -4.10 -2.83
CA GLY A 34 6.00 -2.65 -2.72
C GLY A 34 7.23 -2.00 -2.08
N LEU A 35 7.80 -0.96 -2.68
CA LEU A 35 9.04 -0.35 -2.18
C LEU A 35 8.79 0.99 -1.48
N ARG A 36 9.30 1.13 -0.24
CA ARG A 36 9.34 2.40 0.49
C ARG A 36 10.45 3.29 -0.09
N LEU A 37 10.08 4.37 -0.78
CA LEU A 37 11.03 5.33 -1.35
C LEU A 37 11.45 6.42 -0.35
N GLU A 38 10.51 6.85 0.49
CA GLU A 38 10.71 7.83 1.55
C GLU A 38 10.04 7.34 2.85
N PRO A 39 10.57 7.70 4.02
CA PRO A 39 9.96 7.33 5.29
C PRO A 39 8.58 7.98 5.46
N ALA A 40 7.62 7.20 5.97
CA ALA A 40 6.28 7.69 6.26
C ALA A 40 6.25 8.61 7.50
N THR A 41 7.22 8.48 8.42
CA THR A 41 7.50 9.36 9.57
C THR A 41 8.99 9.50 9.87
N PRO A 42 9.42 10.59 10.55
CA PRO A 42 10.83 10.80 10.89
C PRO A 42 11.49 9.66 11.68
N GLU A 43 10.73 8.93 12.51
CA GLU A 43 11.22 7.86 13.37
C GLU A 43 11.21 6.48 12.68
N GLU A 44 10.72 6.40 11.44
CA GLU A 44 10.58 5.15 10.71
C GLU A 44 11.94 4.64 10.21
N HIS A 45 12.14 3.32 10.32
CA HIS A 45 13.30 2.67 9.70
C HIS A 45 13.24 2.89 8.18
N HIS A 46 14.31 3.41 7.60
CA HIS A 46 14.33 3.72 6.18
C HIS A 46 15.71 3.50 5.57
N PHE A 47 15.69 3.24 4.28
CA PHE A 47 16.87 3.17 3.44
C PHE A 47 16.82 4.31 2.42
N PRO A 48 17.94 4.96 2.10
CA PRO A 48 17.97 6.12 1.21
C PRO A 48 17.83 5.72 -0.26
N LEU A 49 16.79 4.97 -0.64
CA LEU A 49 16.66 4.35 -1.97
C LEU A 49 16.65 5.37 -3.11
N VAL A 50 16.08 6.56 -2.89
CA VAL A 50 16.10 7.66 -3.87
C VAL A 50 17.48 8.29 -4.00
N ALA A 51 18.22 8.44 -2.90
CA ALA A 51 19.51 9.14 -2.88
C ALA A 51 20.71 8.23 -3.20
N ASP A 52 20.64 6.94 -2.87
CA ASP A 52 21.74 5.98 -2.97
C ASP A 52 21.67 5.16 -4.26
N ALA A 53 22.49 5.53 -5.24
CA ALA A 53 22.58 4.86 -6.53
C ALA A 53 23.11 3.42 -6.44
N GLU A 54 23.98 3.12 -5.47
CA GLU A 54 24.50 1.77 -5.29
C GLU A 54 23.40 0.85 -4.75
N LEU A 55 22.62 1.33 -3.77
CA LEU A 55 21.46 0.61 -3.25
C LEU A 55 20.42 0.34 -4.36
N ARG A 56 20.13 1.32 -5.23
CA ARG A 56 19.24 1.09 -6.39
C ARG A 56 19.78 0.03 -7.32
N ARG A 57 21.08 0.08 -7.67
CA ARG A 57 21.72 -0.92 -8.53
C ARG A 57 21.62 -2.32 -7.95
N GLN A 58 21.88 -2.48 -6.65
CA GLN A 58 21.78 -3.77 -5.96
C GLN A 58 20.33 -4.28 -5.94
N THR A 59 19.36 -3.39 -5.74
CA THR A 59 17.93 -3.72 -5.74
C THR A 59 17.48 -4.18 -7.13
N LEU A 60 17.83 -3.44 -8.19
CA LEU A 60 17.57 -3.82 -9.59
C LEU A 60 18.23 -5.13 -9.97
N GLN A 61 19.46 -5.37 -9.50
CA GLN A 61 20.11 -6.66 -9.71
C GLN A 61 19.33 -7.79 -9.04
N ARG A 62 18.93 -7.61 -7.79
CA ARG A 62 18.17 -8.64 -7.06
C ARG A 62 16.80 -8.92 -7.71
N LEU A 63 16.08 -7.90 -8.16
CA LEU A 63 14.82 -8.06 -8.91
C LEU A 63 15.02 -8.91 -10.17
N ARG A 64 16.11 -8.67 -10.93
CA ARG A 64 16.46 -9.46 -12.12
C ARG A 64 16.82 -10.90 -11.78
N ASP A 65 17.62 -11.11 -10.72
CA ASP A 65 18.11 -12.43 -10.33
C ASP A 65 16.98 -13.33 -9.81
N THR A 66 15.98 -12.76 -9.14
CA THR A 66 14.85 -13.51 -8.56
C THR A 66 13.62 -13.58 -9.46
N GLY A 67 13.47 -12.66 -10.42
CA GLY A 67 12.28 -12.51 -11.25
C GLY A 67 11.11 -11.81 -10.56
N ILE A 68 11.30 -11.31 -9.33
CA ILE A 68 10.33 -10.48 -8.62
C ILE A 68 10.18 -9.14 -9.34
N ARG A 69 8.95 -8.65 -9.43
CA ARG A 69 8.63 -7.33 -9.99
C ARG A 69 8.21 -6.35 -8.90
N VAL A 70 8.16 -5.06 -9.22
CA VAL A 70 7.64 -4.04 -8.31
C VAL A 70 6.20 -3.74 -8.69
N LEU A 71 5.28 -3.85 -7.74
CA LEU A 71 3.88 -3.49 -7.95
C LEU A 71 3.72 -1.98 -7.70
N ASP A 72 4.06 -1.57 -6.48
CA ASP A 72 3.83 -0.22 -5.98
C ASP A 72 5.10 0.41 -5.40
N VAL A 73 5.10 1.74 -5.35
CA VAL A 73 6.02 2.53 -4.54
C VAL A 73 5.25 3.38 -3.54
N GLU A 74 5.80 3.50 -2.34
CA GLU A 74 5.12 4.14 -1.21
C GLU A 74 6.09 4.97 -0.35
N ILE A 75 5.66 5.97 0.43
CA ILE A 75 4.36 6.68 0.39
C ILE A 75 4.62 8.15 0.05
N LEU A 76 3.79 8.76 -0.79
CA LEU A 76 3.77 10.22 -0.92
C LEU A 76 2.70 10.82 -0.01
N ARG A 77 2.98 11.99 0.55
CA ARG A 77 2.03 12.73 1.38
C ARG A 77 1.76 14.09 0.77
N LEU A 78 0.50 14.35 0.42
CA LEU A 78 0.03 15.67 0.02
C LEU A 78 -0.33 16.47 1.28
N LYS A 79 0.28 17.64 1.44
CA LYS A 79 0.13 18.56 2.58
C LYS A 79 -0.12 19.98 2.06
N PRO A 80 -0.55 20.93 2.90
CA PRO A 80 -0.78 22.31 2.46
C PRO A 80 0.39 22.98 1.74
N GLN A 81 1.62 22.63 2.12
CA GLN A 81 2.85 23.17 1.57
C GLN A 81 3.48 22.33 0.44
N THR A 82 2.80 21.28 -0.02
CA THR A 82 3.34 20.41 -1.07
C THR A 82 3.53 21.18 -2.37
N ASP A 83 4.75 21.14 -2.90
CA ASP A 83 5.03 21.39 -4.31
C ASP A 83 5.10 20.04 -5.02
N VAL A 84 4.16 19.78 -5.93
CA VAL A 84 4.06 18.50 -6.63
C VAL A 84 5.30 18.23 -7.48
N ALA A 85 5.96 19.28 -8.00
CA ALA A 85 7.16 19.12 -8.81
C ALA A 85 8.34 18.49 -8.04
N ASP A 86 8.35 18.58 -6.71
CA ASP A 86 9.38 17.96 -5.87
C ASP A 86 9.33 16.42 -5.93
N PHE A 87 8.21 15.83 -6.34
CA PHE A 87 8.06 14.38 -6.46
C PHE A 87 8.68 13.77 -7.71
N GLU A 88 9.12 14.57 -8.69
CA GLU A 88 9.66 14.09 -9.97
C GLU A 88 10.79 13.05 -9.79
N LYS A 89 11.67 13.27 -8.80
CA LYS A 89 12.77 12.35 -8.50
C LYS A 89 12.27 11.00 -8.01
N LEU A 90 11.21 10.98 -7.19
CA LEU A 90 10.63 9.75 -6.66
C LEU A 90 9.91 9.00 -7.76
N LEU A 91 9.16 9.70 -8.62
CA LEU A 91 8.47 9.11 -9.77
C LEU A 91 9.47 8.49 -10.76
N THR A 92 10.58 9.19 -11.02
CA THR A 92 11.68 8.67 -11.85
C THR A 92 12.26 7.38 -11.28
N VAL A 93 12.51 7.33 -9.96
CA VAL A 93 13.02 6.11 -9.30
C VAL A 93 11.97 4.99 -9.28
N GLY A 94 10.69 5.30 -9.06
CA GLY A 94 9.61 4.32 -9.15
C GLY A 94 9.52 3.68 -10.53
N ALA A 95 9.62 4.51 -11.59
CA ALA A 95 9.66 4.04 -12.97
C ALA A 95 10.94 3.25 -13.29
N GLU A 96 12.10 3.62 -12.73
CA GLU A 96 13.35 2.86 -12.85
C GLU A 96 13.18 1.41 -12.36
N PHE A 97 12.42 1.21 -11.29
CA PHE A 97 12.07 -0.11 -10.77
C PHE A 97 10.94 -0.82 -11.51
N GLY A 98 10.27 -0.15 -12.45
CA GLY A 98 9.14 -0.68 -13.21
C GLY A 98 7.84 -0.80 -12.41
N ALA A 99 7.68 -0.01 -11.34
CA ALA A 99 6.42 0.07 -10.61
C ALA A 99 5.31 0.67 -11.49
N THR A 100 4.06 0.27 -11.25
CA THR A 100 2.88 0.85 -11.95
C THR A 100 1.96 1.60 -11.02
N GLU A 101 2.02 1.32 -9.73
CA GLU A 101 1.13 1.91 -8.72
C GLU A 101 1.92 2.82 -7.75
N LEU A 102 1.29 3.89 -7.29
CA LEU A 102 1.89 4.88 -6.39
C LEU A 102 0.96 5.17 -5.23
N LEU A 103 1.37 4.85 -3.99
CA LEU A 103 0.56 5.07 -2.80
C LEU A 103 0.66 6.52 -2.33
N VAL A 104 -0.50 7.19 -2.16
CA VAL A 104 -0.60 8.59 -1.75
C VAL A 104 -1.53 8.76 -0.55
N ALA A 105 -1.07 9.47 0.48
CA ALA A 105 -1.90 9.93 1.59
C ALA A 105 -2.28 11.40 1.44
N GLY A 106 -3.55 11.72 1.67
CA GLY A 106 -4.07 13.09 1.73
C GLY A 106 -4.04 13.66 3.14
N ASN A 107 -3.10 14.57 3.43
CA ASN A 107 -2.89 15.24 4.72
C ASN A 107 -3.04 16.76 4.59
N ASP A 108 -4.10 17.19 3.91
CA ASP A 108 -4.45 18.59 3.75
C ASP A 108 -5.95 18.80 4.10
N PRO A 109 -6.27 19.62 5.12
CA PRO A 109 -7.65 19.86 5.54
C PRO A 109 -8.47 20.67 4.53
N ASP A 110 -7.83 21.27 3.53
CA ASP A 110 -8.49 21.91 2.40
C ASP A 110 -8.69 20.88 1.27
N GLU A 111 -9.89 20.32 1.20
CA GLU A 111 -10.23 19.27 0.23
C GLU A 111 -10.03 19.72 -1.22
N GLN A 112 -10.28 20.99 -1.55
CA GLN A 112 -10.08 21.49 -2.91
C GLN A 112 -8.59 21.52 -3.24
N ARG A 113 -7.75 22.07 -2.35
CA ARG A 113 -6.30 22.07 -2.55
C ARG A 113 -5.73 20.65 -2.59
N LEU A 114 -6.24 19.74 -1.76
CA LEU A 114 -5.85 18.33 -1.80
C LEU A 114 -6.19 17.70 -3.17
N THR A 115 -7.40 17.93 -3.66
CA THR A 115 -7.87 17.44 -4.97
C THR A 115 -7.02 18.01 -6.10
N ASP A 116 -6.75 19.31 -6.09
CA ASP A 116 -5.93 19.99 -7.11
C ASP A 116 -4.50 19.46 -7.11
N ASN A 117 -3.88 19.28 -5.94
CA ASN A 117 -2.55 18.70 -5.81
C ASN A 117 -2.51 17.22 -6.23
N PHE A 118 -3.57 16.45 -5.94
CA PHE A 118 -3.67 15.07 -6.38
C PHE A 118 -3.82 14.97 -7.91
N ALA A 119 -4.62 15.86 -8.53
CA ALA A 119 -4.73 15.96 -9.98
C ALA A 119 -3.39 16.33 -10.64
N ALA A 120 -2.68 17.32 -10.09
CA ALA A 120 -1.34 17.69 -10.55
C ALA A 120 -0.34 16.54 -10.41
N LEU A 121 -0.42 15.75 -9.33
CA LEU A 121 0.42 14.55 -9.16
C LEU A 121 0.08 13.47 -10.19
N CYS A 122 -1.21 13.29 -10.52
CA CYS A 122 -1.64 12.40 -11.61
C CYS A 122 -1.05 12.84 -12.95
N ASP A 123 -1.08 14.13 -13.25
CA ASP A 123 -0.48 14.69 -14.47
C ASP A 123 1.04 14.49 -14.51
N LEU A 124 1.73 14.68 -13.38
CA LEU A 124 3.18 14.45 -13.27
C LEU A 124 3.55 12.96 -13.38
N ALA A 125 2.73 12.07 -12.84
CA ALA A 125 2.96 10.62 -12.83
C ALA A 125 2.66 9.93 -14.17
N ALA A 126 1.79 10.52 -15.01
CA ALA A 126 1.33 9.90 -16.25
C ALA A 126 2.46 9.54 -17.25
N PRO A 127 3.48 10.41 -17.52
CA PRO A 127 4.59 10.07 -18.41
C PRO A 127 5.44 8.90 -17.91
N TYR A 128 5.40 8.61 -16.61
CA TYR A 128 6.11 7.50 -15.98
C TYR A 128 5.31 6.19 -15.97
N GLY A 129 4.06 6.22 -16.44
CA GLY A 129 3.16 5.06 -16.37
C GLY A 129 2.70 4.72 -14.94
N LEU A 130 2.82 5.68 -14.01
CA LEU A 130 2.42 5.52 -12.62
C LEU A 130 0.97 5.98 -12.42
N HIS A 131 0.24 5.20 -11.62
CA HIS A 131 -1.12 5.49 -11.20
C HIS A 131 -1.11 5.90 -9.72
N PRO A 132 -1.37 7.17 -9.38
CA PRO A 132 -1.52 7.57 -7.98
C PRO A 132 -2.81 7.03 -7.37
N HIS A 133 -2.70 6.44 -6.19
CA HIS A 133 -3.81 5.93 -5.40
C HIS A 133 -3.97 6.76 -4.14
N LEU A 134 -5.11 7.44 -4.01
CA LEU A 134 -5.46 8.11 -2.75
C LEU A 134 -5.92 7.05 -1.74
N GLU A 135 -5.08 6.78 -0.75
CA GLU A 135 -5.38 5.91 0.38
C GLU A 135 -6.15 6.69 1.43
N PHE A 136 -7.35 6.20 1.77
CA PHE A 136 -8.13 6.77 2.85
C PHE A 136 -7.72 6.15 4.19
N MET A 137 -7.56 7.00 5.21
CA MET A 137 -7.16 6.61 6.55
C MET A 137 -7.92 7.47 7.56
N PRO A 138 -8.49 6.90 8.63
CA PRO A 138 -9.38 7.65 9.52
C PRO A 138 -8.71 8.82 10.28
N TRP A 139 -7.38 8.89 10.29
CA TRP A 139 -6.60 9.98 10.89
C TRP A 139 -6.04 11.00 9.88
N THR A 140 -6.32 10.85 8.59
CA THR A 140 -5.89 11.81 7.55
C THR A 140 -7.06 12.72 7.15
N ASP A 141 -6.90 13.52 6.09
CA ASP A 141 -7.97 14.40 5.60
C ASP A 141 -8.82 13.73 4.50
N ALA A 142 -8.34 12.62 3.93
CA ALA A 142 -9.16 11.66 3.19
C ALA A 142 -9.52 10.48 4.13
N ARG A 143 -10.63 10.58 4.86
CA ARG A 143 -10.86 9.73 6.06
C ARG A 143 -11.49 8.37 5.79
N ASN A 144 -12.22 8.27 4.70
CA ASN A 144 -13.01 7.10 4.35
C ASN A 144 -13.14 6.97 2.82
N LEU A 145 -13.74 5.86 2.39
CA LEU A 145 -13.92 5.56 0.97
C LEU A 145 -14.69 6.66 0.22
N GLU A 146 -15.80 7.16 0.79
CA GLU A 146 -16.64 8.18 0.16
C GLU A 146 -15.84 9.45 -0.15
N GLN A 147 -15.07 9.95 0.81
CA GLN A 147 -14.26 11.16 0.63
C GLN A 147 -13.14 10.96 -0.39
N ALA A 148 -12.40 9.84 -0.29
CA ALA A 148 -11.32 9.56 -1.23
C ALA A 148 -11.84 9.38 -2.67
N LEU A 149 -12.95 8.66 -2.85
CA LEU A 149 -13.56 8.50 -4.16
C LEU A 149 -14.00 9.85 -4.75
N ARG A 150 -14.68 10.69 -3.96
CA ARG A 150 -15.08 12.03 -4.39
C ARG A 150 -13.90 12.88 -4.86
N MET A 151 -12.80 12.88 -4.12
CA MET A 151 -11.58 13.61 -4.50
C MET A 151 -10.96 13.02 -5.79
N VAL A 152 -10.90 11.69 -5.91
CA VAL A 152 -10.38 11.01 -7.11
C VAL A 152 -11.24 11.28 -8.35
N GLU A 153 -12.55 11.34 -8.21
CA GLU A 153 -13.48 11.70 -9.30
C GLU A 153 -13.34 13.18 -9.68
N ASN A 154 -13.27 14.07 -8.70
CA ASN A 154 -13.11 15.51 -8.94
C ASN A 154 -11.73 15.89 -9.51
N ALA A 155 -10.70 15.09 -9.24
CA ALA A 155 -9.39 15.27 -9.87
C ALA A 155 -9.45 15.05 -11.39
N ASP A 156 -10.44 14.28 -11.88
CA ASP A 156 -10.75 14.09 -13.30
C ASP A 156 -9.52 13.72 -14.15
N ARG A 157 -8.79 12.69 -13.71
CA ARG A 157 -7.66 12.10 -14.45
C ARG A 157 -7.84 10.61 -14.65
N GLU A 158 -7.47 10.10 -15.82
CA GLU A 158 -7.65 8.68 -16.16
C GLU A 158 -6.80 7.75 -15.29
N ASN A 159 -5.62 8.19 -14.85
CA ASN A 159 -4.72 7.41 -14.00
C ASN A 159 -4.96 7.56 -12.49
N ALA A 160 -5.92 8.38 -12.07
CA ALA A 160 -6.29 8.56 -10.67
C ALA A 160 -7.05 7.33 -10.13
N ALA A 161 -6.63 6.82 -8.97
CA ALA A 161 -7.21 5.64 -8.34
C ALA A 161 -7.42 5.83 -6.83
N VAL A 162 -8.19 4.93 -6.21
CA VAL A 162 -8.37 4.84 -4.76
C VAL A 162 -7.70 3.56 -4.28
N LEU A 163 -6.96 3.64 -3.17
CA LEU A 163 -6.43 2.45 -2.51
C LEU A 163 -7.38 1.98 -1.40
N VAL A 164 -7.82 0.73 -1.51
CA VAL A 164 -8.55 0.03 -0.46
C VAL A 164 -7.57 -0.82 0.34
N ASP A 165 -7.27 -0.39 1.56
CA ASP A 165 -6.56 -1.17 2.57
C ASP A 165 -7.57 -1.78 3.56
N ALA A 166 -7.47 -3.08 3.83
CA ALA A 166 -8.42 -3.79 4.70
C ALA A 166 -8.47 -3.22 6.14
N PHE A 167 -7.34 -2.80 6.70
CA PHE A 167 -7.29 -2.15 7.99
C PHE A 167 -8.03 -0.81 7.94
N HIS A 168 -7.71 0.04 6.98
CA HIS A 168 -8.30 1.37 6.90
C HIS A 168 -9.79 1.32 6.55
N PHE A 169 -10.21 0.38 5.71
CA PHE A 169 -11.62 0.11 5.41
C PHE A 169 -12.40 -0.23 6.67
N ASP A 170 -11.90 -1.17 7.48
CA ASP A 170 -12.53 -1.49 8.76
C ASP A 170 -12.53 -0.28 9.69
N ARG A 171 -11.43 0.47 9.82
CA ARG A 171 -11.32 1.56 10.82
C ARG A 171 -12.02 2.87 10.43
N SER A 172 -12.47 3.04 9.18
CA SER A 172 -13.02 4.30 8.65
C SER A 172 -14.54 4.37 8.58
N ALA A 173 -15.26 3.33 9.05
CA ALA A 173 -16.71 3.19 8.88
C ALA A 173 -17.17 3.18 7.41
N SER A 174 -16.28 2.82 6.49
CA SER A 174 -16.61 2.54 5.09
C SER A 174 -17.49 1.28 4.99
N ARG A 175 -18.34 1.21 3.96
CA ARG A 175 -19.33 0.13 3.80
C ARG A 175 -19.07 -0.67 2.53
N LEU A 176 -19.34 -1.98 2.59
CA LEU A 176 -19.17 -2.87 1.44
C LEU A 176 -20.11 -2.50 0.29
N GLU A 177 -21.31 -2.00 0.61
CA GLU A 177 -22.25 -1.50 -0.40
C GLU A 177 -21.68 -0.33 -1.19
N ASP A 178 -21.00 0.62 -0.53
CA ASP A 178 -20.38 1.77 -1.21
C ASP A 178 -19.20 1.32 -2.07
N LEU A 179 -18.42 0.33 -1.60
CA LEU A 179 -17.31 -0.24 -2.36
C LEU A 179 -17.76 -0.95 -3.64
N ALA A 180 -18.91 -1.64 -3.60
CA ALA A 180 -19.44 -2.34 -4.76
C ALA A 180 -19.84 -1.39 -5.92
N GLU A 181 -20.09 -0.11 -5.61
CA GLU A 181 -20.43 0.91 -6.61
C GLU A 181 -19.21 1.64 -7.18
N VAL A 182 -18.01 1.41 -6.63
CA VAL A 182 -16.77 2.07 -7.10
C VAL A 182 -16.44 1.60 -8.53
N PRO A 183 -16.19 2.50 -9.49
CA PRO A 183 -15.80 2.10 -10.83
C PRO A 183 -14.51 1.28 -10.82
N VAL A 184 -14.52 0.12 -11.50
CA VAL A 184 -13.36 -0.80 -11.56
C VAL A 184 -12.09 -0.12 -12.08
N SER A 185 -12.20 0.89 -12.94
CA SER A 185 -11.06 1.68 -13.42
C SER A 185 -10.32 2.44 -12.32
N ARG A 186 -10.98 2.70 -11.17
CA ARG A 186 -10.40 3.35 -9.99
C ARG A 186 -9.78 2.37 -9.00
N LEU A 187 -9.91 1.05 -9.22
CA LEU A 187 -9.44 -0.01 -8.33
C LEU A 187 -8.37 -0.86 -9.03
N ARG A 188 -7.09 -0.52 -8.82
CA ARG A 188 -5.99 -1.24 -9.49
C ARG A 188 -5.20 -2.21 -8.62
N TYR A 189 -5.12 -1.95 -7.31
CA TYR A 189 -4.63 -2.90 -6.32
C TYR A 189 -5.30 -2.64 -4.97
N ALA A 190 -5.19 -3.58 -4.05
CA ALA A 190 -5.66 -3.43 -2.67
C ALA A 190 -4.57 -3.90 -1.69
N GLN A 191 -4.59 -3.35 -0.47
CA GLN A 191 -3.76 -3.86 0.62
C GLN A 191 -4.58 -4.80 1.51
N LEU A 192 -3.99 -5.94 1.86
CA LEU A 192 -4.64 -6.98 2.63
C LEU A 192 -3.89 -7.25 3.93
N CYS A 193 -4.66 -7.24 5.00
CA CYS A 193 -4.31 -7.72 6.33
C CYS A 193 -5.59 -8.21 6.99
N ASP A 194 -5.55 -8.46 8.29
CA ASP A 194 -6.74 -8.55 9.13
C ASP A 194 -6.57 -7.65 10.36
N VAL A 195 -7.62 -7.51 11.16
CA VAL A 195 -7.68 -6.55 12.27
C VAL A 195 -8.09 -7.23 13.57
N ALA A 196 -7.57 -6.74 14.70
CA ALA A 196 -8.07 -7.18 16.00
C ALA A 196 -9.36 -6.43 16.36
N GLY A 197 -10.40 -7.17 16.74
CA GLY A 197 -11.65 -6.64 17.26
C GLY A 197 -11.69 -6.56 18.80
N PRO A 198 -12.66 -5.82 19.36
CA PRO A 198 -13.53 -4.86 18.68
C PRO A 198 -12.76 -3.62 18.20
N ARG A 199 -13.33 -2.84 17.26
CA ARG A 199 -12.74 -1.58 16.79
C ARG A 199 -12.43 -0.65 17.98
N PRO A 200 -11.18 -0.18 18.17
CA PRO A 200 -10.86 0.73 19.26
C PRO A 200 -11.62 2.05 19.11
N SER A 201 -12.03 2.64 20.24
CA SER A 201 -12.63 3.99 20.26
C SER A 201 -11.59 5.12 20.26
N ASP A 202 -10.34 4.79 20.59
CA ASP A 202 -9.23 5.74 20.66
C ASP A 202 -8.40 5.72 19.36
N MET A 203 -8.19 6.90 18.79
CA MET A 203 -7.45 7.06 17.54
C MET A 203 -5.95 6.76 17.72
N ALA A 204 -5.39 7.00 18.91
CA ALA A 204 -3.99 6.66 19.17
C ALA A 204 -3.77 5.14 19.12
N GLU A 205 -4.70 4.36 19.68
CA GLU A 205 -4.65 2.89 19.57
C GLU A 205 -4.88 2.39 18.13
N ILE A 206 -5.79 3.01 17.36
CA ILE A 206 -5.96 2.70 15.94
C ILE A 206 -4.64 2.92 15.18
N LEU A 207 -3.98 4.07 15.38
CA LEU A 207 -2.72 4.40 14.72
C LEU A 207 -1.59 3.45 15.17
N ARG A 208 -1.55 3.08 16.46
CA ARG A 208 -0.60 2.09 16.98
C ARG A 208 -0.77 0.74 16.30
N GLN A 209 -2.00 0.24 16.15
CA GLN A 209 -2.30 -1.01 15.46
C GLN A 209 -1.91 -0.93 13.97
N ALA A 210 -2.30 0.15 13.29
CA ALA A 210 -2.06 0.34 11.86
C ALA A 210 -0.60 0.19 11.47
N ARG A 211 0.31 0.69 12.32
CA ARG A 211 1.75 0.75 12.03
C ARG A 211 2.56 -0.38 12.63
N ASN A 212 2.06 -1.04 13.68
CA ASN A 212 2.86 -1.98 14.45
C ASN A 212 2.27 -3.37 14.57
N GLU A 213 0.94 -3.52 14.57
CA GLU A 213 0.32 -4.75 15.06
C GLU A 213 -1.02 -5.04 14.37
N ARG A 214 -0.95 -5.34 13.07
CA ARG A 214 -2.08 -5.90 12.31
C ARG A 214 -2.13 -7.43 12.50
N ARG A 215 -3.19 -8.07 12.00
CA ARG A 215 -3.34 -9.53 11.99
C ARG A 215 -3.09 -10.09 10.60
N PHE A 216 -2.67 -11.36 10.52
CA PHE A 216 -2.61 -12.06 9.25
C PHE A 216 -4.03 -12.34 8.72
N PRO A 217 -4.26 -12.35 7.39
CA PRO A 217 -5.56 -12.62 6.79
C PRO A 217 -6.27 -13.86 7.35
N GLY A 218 -7.48 -13.69 7.89
CA GLY A 218 -8.27 -14.79 8.47
C GLY A 218 -7.96 -15.09 9.94
N GLU A 219 -7.04 -14.35 10.57
CA GLU A 219 -6.76 -14.42 12.01
C GLU A 219 -7.31 -13.22 12.80
N GLY A 220 -8.19 -12.43 12.18
CA GLY A 220 -8.84 -11.29 12.82
C GLY A 220 -10.36 -11.25 12.61
N ASP A 221 -10.91 -10.06 12.81
CA ASP A 221 -12.35 -9.81 12.87
C ASP A 221 -12.88 -9.03 11.65
N CYS A 222 -12.04 -8.73 10.66
CA CYS A 222 -12.48 -8.03 9.45
C CYS A 222 -13.31 -8.97 8.55
N ASP A 223 -14.38 -8.47 7.93
CA ASP A 223 -15.12 -9.21 6.89
C ASP A 223 -14.34 -9.24 5.56
N LEU A 224 -13.22 -9.97 5.55
CA LEU A 224 -12.34 -10.07 4.39
C LEU A 224 -13.00 -10.79 3.20
N LEU A 225 -13.89 -11.75 3.46
CA LEU A 225 -14.62 -12.43 2.39
C LEU A 225 -15.63 -11.47 1.72
N GLY A 226 -16.33 -10.66 2.51
CA GLY A 226 -17.17 -9.57 1.99
C GLY A 226 -16.35 -8.57 1.19
N LEU A 227 -15.24 -8.08 1.75
CA LEU A 227 -14.33 -7.14 1.11
C LEU A 227 -13.80 -7.67 -0.24
N LEU A 228 -13.26 -8.89 -0.27
CA LEU A 228 -12.69 -9.48 -1.47
C LEU A 228 -13.74 -9.79 -2.55
N ARG A 229 -15.01 -10.00 -2.18
CA ARG A 229 -16.12 -10.16 -3.15
C ARG A 229 -16.57 -8.83 -3.74
N ALA A 230 -16.42 -7.72 -3.00
CA ALA A 230 -16.72 -6.38 -3.50
C ALA A 230 -15.60 -5.83 -4.41
N LEU A 231 -14.38 -6.35 -4.28
CA LEU A 231 -13.24 -6.01 -5.14
C LEU A 231 -13.22 -6.81 -6.45
N PRO A 232 -12.52 -6.32 -7.51
CA PRO A 232 -12.33 -7.07 -8.74
C PRO A 232 -11.68 -8.44 -8.51
N THR A 233 -12.20 -9.49 -9.17
CA THR A 233 -11.86 -10.91 -8.90
C THR A 233 -10.38 -11.28 -8.95
N ASN A 234 -9.54 -10.53 -9.67
CA ASN A 234 -8.10 -10.77 -9.77
C ASN A 234 -7.27 -9.53 -9.44
N ILE A 235 -7.82 -8.60 -8.65
CA ILE A 235 -7.08 -7.42 -8.19
C ILE A 235 -5.79 -7.88 -7.49
N PRO A 236 -4.62 -7.30 -7.83
CA PRO A 236 -3.38 -7.48 -7.08
C PRO A 236 -3.58 -7.17 -5.60
N LEU A 237 -3.00 -7.99 -4.74
CA LEU A 237 -3.05 -7.81 -3.29
C LEU A 237 -1.63 -7.55 -2.75
N SER A 238 -1.44 -6.40 -2.11
CA SER A 238 -0.23 -6.08 -1.37
C SER A 238 -0.43 -6.45 0.11
N LEU A 239 0.38 -7.36 0.62
CA LEU A 239 0.21 -7.89 1.98
C LEU A 239 0.94 -6.96 2.95
N GLU A 240 0.19 -6.06 3.59
CA GLU A 240 0.67 -5.03 4.52
C GLU A 240 0.31 -5.37 5.96
N ILE A 241 1.19 -6.10 6.65
CA ILE A 241 0.89 -6.74 7.93
C ILE A 241 2.06 -6.50 8.90
N PRO A 242 2.23 -5.25 9.40
CA PRO A 242 3.22 -4.99 10.43
C PRO A 242 2.91 -5.80 11.68
N THR A 243 3.94 -6.49 12.17
CA THR A 243 3.89 -7.47 13.27
C THR A 243 5.11 -7.29 14.17
N VAL A 244 5.25 -6.09 14.73
CA VAL A 244 6.43 -5.67 15.51
C VAL A 244 6.68 -6.61 16.69
N LYS A 245 5.64 -7.13 17.36
CA LYS A 245 5.85 -8.11 18.44
C LYS A 245 6.52 -9.40 17.98
N LEU A 246 6.21 -9.90 16.78
CA LEU A 246 6.86 -11.09 16.24
C LEU A 246 8.33 -10.79 15.91
N LEU A 247 8.61 -9.62 15.36
CA LEU A 247 9.98 -9.16 15.13
C LEU A 247 10.78 -9.07 16.44
N GLU A 248 10.21 -8.50 17.50
CA GLU A 248 10.81 -8.41 18.84
C GLU A 248 11.05 -9.80 19.48
N GLN A 249 10.24 -10.79 19.13
CA GLN A 249 10.40 -12.19 19.53
C GLN A 249 11.44 -12.94 18.69
N GLY A 250 12.04 -12.30 17.70
CA GLY A 250 13.07 -12.88 16.84
C GLY A 250 12.53 -13.64 15.64
N VAL A 251 11.24 -13.54 15.33
CA VAL A 251 10.66 -14.12 14.11
C VAL A 251 11.17 -13.31 12.90
N SER A 252 11.84 -14.00 11.98
CA SER A 252 12.49 -13.35 10.85
C SER A 252 11.49 -12.73 9.87
N GLY A 253 11.93 -11.73 9.08
CA GLY A 253 11.12 -11.17 8.00
C GLY A 253 10.66 -12.22 6.98
N LEU A 254 11.46 -13.28 6.75
CA LEU A 254 11.05 -14.40 5.89
C LEU A 254 9.89 -15.20 6.50
N GLU A 255 9.97 -15.56 7.77
CA GLU A 255 8.91 -16.31 8.45
C GLU A 255 7.61 -15.48 8.49
N ARG A 256 7.69 -14.18 8.78
CA ARG A 256 6.52 -13.28 8.78
C ARG A 256 5.92 -13.13 7.38
N ALA A 257 6.76 -13.00 6.34
CA ALA A 257 6.30 -12.98 4.94
C ALA A 257 5.66 -14.31 4.52
N GLN A 258 6.18 -15.45 4.97
CA GLN A 258 5.61 -16.79 4.70
C GLN A 258 4.25 -16.95 5.39
N MET A 259 4.13 -16.57 6.67
CA MET A 259 2.87 -16.57 7.41
C MET A 259 1.81 -15.73 6.68
N ALA A 260 2.17 -14.53 6.22
CA ALA A 260 1.26 -13.65 5.49
C ALA A 260 0.73 -14.26 4.19
N ILE A 261 1.61 -14.82 3.36
CA ILE A 261 1.20 -15.38 2.06
C ILE A 261 0.41 -16.68 2.20
N ASP A 262 0.78 -17.54 3.15
CA ASP A 262 0.08 -18.81 3.40
C ASP A 262 -1.35 -18.56 3.89
N ARG A 263 -1.51 -17.65 4.87
CA ARG A 263 -2.82 -17.23 5.36
C ARG A 263 -3.68 -16.57 4.27
N THR A 264 -3.06 -15.77 3.41
CA THR A 264 -3.75 -15.19 2.25
C THR A 264 -4.23 -16.26 1.28
N ARG A 265 -3.39 -17.27 0.96
CA ARG A 265 -3.76 -18.37 0.08
C ARG A 265 -4.89 -19.23 0.68
N GLU A 266 -4.85 -19.51 1.98
CA GLU A 266 -5.93 -20.20 2.70
C GLU A 266 -7.26 -19.42 2.64
N LEU A 267 -7.22 -18.11 2.82
CA LEU A 267 -8.38 -17.24 2.69
C LEU A 267 -8.93 -17.26 1.25
N LEU A 268 -8.06 -17.08 0.25
CA LEU A 268 -8.44 -17.06 -1.17
C LEU A 268 -9.03 -18.39 -1.64
N ALA A 269 -8.61 -19.53 -1.07
CA ALA A 269 -9.19 -20.83 -1.38
C ALA A 269 -10.66 -20.98 -0.92
N ARG A 270 -11.16 -20.06 -0.09
CA ARG A 270 -12.55 -20.00 0.38
C ARG A 270 -13.42 -19.02 -0.41
N LEU A 271 -12.83 -18.26 -1.34
CA LEU A 271 -13.51 -17.24 -2.14
C LEU A 271 -14.26 -17.88 -3.31
#